data_AF-A0AA38UJ52-F1
#
_entry.id   AF-A0AA38UJ52-F1
#
_cell.length_a   1.000
_cell.length_b   1.000
_cell.length_c   1.000
_cell.angle_alpha   90.00
_cell.angle_beta   90.00
_cell.angle_gamma   90.00
#
_symmetry.space_group_name_H-M   'P 1'
#
loop_
_entity.id
_entity.type
_entity.pdbx_description
1 polymer ?
#
loop_
_entity_poly.entity_id
_entity_poly.type
_entity_poly.pdbx_seq_one_letter_code
_entity_poly.pdbx_strand_id
1 'polypeptide(L)'
;MRPSLRWMNIHAFSSVRSRSTSFIGLGRMGHEMAFNLFSKQFAQANESEFVVCDTVPETAQSFCSNFVKQFPGSRIKIAKTPEEATLASRTIITMLPSSPQVQNVYNNGIIPTLRSLPADQVQSTLCIDSTTLDVDVARSVSENVTALGSQMVDAPVSGGVTGAKAATLAFLVGGTTTAFDQAQPILASMGQRIIHCGPSGAGLAAKICNNLILGVQQIVVGEAMLLGTKLGLDPAILSSVISSSTGNCWSISVNNPIPHALPEKSPPCERDYEGGFATALMLKDMGLASNVATLSGCPVPLGLTAQRLYGQMIEEQPELARKDFSSVYQYLKQAMEEGKRIKVGVESP
;
A
#
# COMPACT_ATOMS: atom_id res chain seq x y z
N MET A 1 8.14 5.41 53.28
CA MET A 1 6.87 4.96 52.66
C MET A 1 7.23 4.06 51.48
N ARG A 2 6.87 2.77 51.51
CA ARG A 2 7.08 1.85 50.37
C ARG A 2 5.96 2.09 49.34
N PRO A 3 6.24 2.30 48.04
CA PRO A 3 5.19 2.43 47.03
C PRO A 3 4.36 1.14 46.98
N SER A 4 3.04 1.24 46.84
CA SER A 4 2.18 0.07 46.76
C SER A 4 2.35 -0.67 45.42
N LEU A 5 2.18 -1.99 45.40
CA LEU A 5 2.30 -2.85 44.21
C LEU A 5 1.52 -2.35 42.99
N ARG A 6 0.39 -1.66 43.21
CA ARG A 6 -0.43 -1.05 42.16
C ARG A 6 0.29 0.10 41.44
N TRP A 7 1.08 0.92 42.15
CA TRP A 7 1.89 1.99 41.58
C TRP A 7 3.09 1.46 40.79
N MET A 8 3.74 0.40 41.27
CA MET A 8 4.84 -0.24 40.56
C MET A 8 4.39 -0.88 39.24
N ASN A 9 3.21 -1.52 39.22
CA ASN A 9 2.66 -2.10 38.00
C ASN A 9 2.26 -1.05 36.96
N ILE A 10 1.62 0.06 37.36
CA ILE A 10 1.24 1.14 36.43
C ILE A 10 2.48 1.78 35.77
N HIS A 11 3.57 2.00 36.54
CA HIS A 11 4.81 2.55 35.99
C HIS A 11 5.59 1.55 35.11
N ALA A 12 5.60 0.26 35.45
CA ALA A 12 6.26 -0.77 34.62
C ALA A 12 5.53 -1.03 33.29
N PHE A 13 4.19 -1.03 33.29
CA PHE A 13 3.41 -1.11 32.04
C PHE A 13 3.54 0.17 31.19
N SER A 14 3.59 1.35 31.83
CA SER A 14 3.81 2.65 31.16
C SER A 14 5.19 2.74 30.49
N SER A 15 6.26 2.26 31.15
CA SER A 15 7.62 2.31 30.58
C SER A 15 7.78 1.42 29.35
N VAL A 16 7.19 0.22 29.36
CA VAL A 16 7.23 -0.71 28.21
C VAL A 16 6.42 -0.14 27.04
N ARG A 17 5.18 0.30 27.25
CA ARG A 17 4.32 0.86 26.18
C ARG A 17 5.04 1.97 25.41
N SER A 18 5.74 2.86 26.14
CA SER A 18 6.42 4.03 25.57
C SER A 18 7.46 3.71 24.48
N ARG A 19 7.93 2.47 24.40
CA ARG A 19 8.93 1.99 23.43
C ARG A 19 8.43 0.87 22.54
N SER A 20 7.19 0.42 22.75
CA SER A 20 6.59 -0.68 22.00
C SER A 20 5.92 -0.20 20.72
N THR A 21 5.96 -1.07 19.70
CA THR A 21 5.29 -0.85 18.42
C THR A 21 4.32 -1.98 18.12
N SER A 22 3.11 -1.62 17.71
CA SER A 22 2.09 -2.53 17.22
C SER A 22 2.00 -2.46 15.70
N PHE A 23 1.95 -3.62 15.05
CA PHE A 23 1.75 -3.76 13.61
C PHE A 23 0.45 -4.54 13.36
N ILE A 24 -0.54 -3.89 12.74
CA ILE A 24 -1.88 -4.41 12.50
C ILE A 24 -2.06 -4.64 10.99
N GLY A 25 -2.28 -5.90 10.61
CA GLY A 25 -2.38 -6.34 9.22
C GLY A 25 -1.06 -6.95 8.74
N LEU A 26 -1.03 -8.26 8.62
CA LEU A 26 0.11 -9.10 8.24
C LEU A 26 -0.13 -9.83 6.91
N GLY A 27 -0.87 -9.19 6.01
CA GLY A 27 -0.98 -9.63 4.61
C GLY A 27 0.35 -9.57 3.87
N ARG A 28 0.33 -9.77 2.55
CA ARG A 28 1.56 -9.86 1.71
C ARG A 28 2.55 -8.71 1.93
N MET A 29 2.06 -7.47 2.02
CA MET A 29 2.90 -6.30 2.29
C MET A 29 3.24 -6.18 3.78
N GLY A 30 2.23 -6.28 4.64
CA GLY A 30 2.39 -6.09 6.08
C GLY A 30 3.36 -7.08 6.73
N HIS A 31 3.39 -8.32 6.27
CA HIS A 31 4.36 -9.33 6.71
C HIS A 31 5.81 -8.87 6.51
N GLU A 32 6.18 -8.52 5.28
CA GLU A 32 7.55 -8.13 4.93
C GLU A 32 7.94 -6.80 5.59
N MET A 33 6.98 -5.87 5.71
CA MET A 33 7.17 -4.59 6.41
C MET A 33 7.42 -4.78 7.91
N ALA A 34 6.55 -5.54 8.59
CA ALA A 34 6.69 -5.86 10.00
C ALA A 34 8.00 -6.59 10.28
N PHE A 35 8.40 -7.51 9.39
CA PHE A 35 9.67 -8.21 9.47
C PHE A 35 10.86 -7.25 9.46
N ASN A 36 10.93 -6.37 8.45
CA ASN A 36 12.02 -5.43 8.31
C ASN A 36 12.11 -4.43 9.47
N LEU A 37 10.96 -3.94 9.94
CA LEU A 37 10.90 -3.07 11.10
C LEU A 37 11.41 -3.77 12.35
N PHE A 38 10.93 -4.99 12.62
CA PHE A 38 11.40 -5.76 13.76
C PHE A 38 12.90 -6.02 13.68
N SER A 39 13.40 -6.55 12.56
CA SER A 39 14.80 -6.97 12.43
C SER A 39 15.77 -5.80 12.66
N LYS A 40 15.39 -4.59 12.26
CA LYS A 40 16.23 -3.40 12.38
C LYS A 40 16.09 -2.67 13.72
N GLN A 41 14.91 -2.69 14.34
CA GLN A 41 14.65 -1.87 15.54
C GLN A 41 14.42 -2.68 16.83
N PHE A 42 13.93 -3.92 16.73
CA PHE A 42 13.43 -4.68 17.89
C PHE A 42 14.20 -5.97 18.16
N ALA A 43 14.90 -6.54 17.17
CA ALA A 43 15.61 -7.82 17.33
C ALA A 43 16.67 -7.82 18.45
N GLN A 44 17.28 -6.67 18.73
CA GLN A 44 18.29 -6.48 19.77
C GLN A 44 17.76 -5.65 20.95
N ALA A 45 16.48 -5.29 20.96
CA ALA A 45 15.92 -4.38 21.94
C ALA A 45 15.42 -5.15 23.18
N ASN A 46 15.90 -4.74 24.35
CA ASN A 46 15.60 -5.42 25.61
C ASN A 46 14.47 -4.77 26.43
N GLU A 47 14.07 -3.55 26.06
CA GLU A 47 13.13 -2.70 26.82
C GLU A 47 11.91 -2.27 26.00
N SER A 48 11.65 -2.95 24.87
CA SER A 48 10.52 -2.69 23.98
C SER A 48 9.86 -3.99 23.56
N GLU A 49 8.56 -3.93 23.27
CA GLU A 49 7.82 -5.06 22.70
C GLU A 49 7.41 -4.76 21.26
N PHE A 50 7.45 -5.79 20.42
CA PHE A 50 6.83 -5.74 19.11
C PHE A 50 5.55 -6.57 19.14
N VAL A 51 4.42 -5.92 18.88
CA VAL A 51 3.11 -6.54 18.98
C VAL A 51 2.54 -6.68 17.59
N VAL A 52 2.09 -7.86 17.21
CA VAL A 52 1.43 -8.08 15.93
C VAL A 52 -0.03 -8.43 16.12
N CYS A 53 -0.86 -7.94 15.21
CA CYS A 53 -2.29 -8.21 15.20
C CYS A 53 -2.76 -8.44 13.75
N ASP A 54 -3.56 -9.48 13.55
CA ASP A 54 -4.25 -9.70 12.29
C ASP A 54 -5.65 -10.24 12.59
N THR A 55 -6.63 -9.94 11.73
CA THR A 55 -7.97 -10.50 11.85
C THR A 55 -8.01 -12.01 11.58
N VAL A 56 -6.98 -12.56 10.92
CA VAL A 56 -6.74 -13.97 10.71
C VAL A 56 -5.71 -14.47 11.74
N PRO A 57 -6.14 -15.14 12.83
CA PRO A 57 -5.24 -15.51 13.93
C PRO A 57 -4.04 -16.36 13.49
N GLU A 58 -4.23 -17.25 12.53
CA GLU A 58 -3.21 -18.14 11.98
C GLU A 58 -2.07 -17.37 11.32
N THR A 59 -2.36 -16.19 10.73
CA THR A 59 -1.36 -15.33 10.11
C THR A 59 -0.42 -14.74 11.17
N ALA A 60 -0.98 -14.21 12.26
CA ALA A 60 -0.18 -13.68 13.37
C ALA A 60 0.61 -14.78 14.09
N GLN A 61 0.01 -15.95 14.30
CA GLN A 61 0.68 -17.11 14.90
C GLN A 61 1.85 -17.61 14.05
N SER A 62 1.64 -17.74 12.74
CA SER A 62 2.67 -18.15 11.78
C SER A 62 3.80 -17.13 11.72
N PHE A 63 3.48 -15.83 11.70
CA PHE A 63 4.46 -14.75 11.75
C PHE A 63 5.35 -14.88 12.98
N CYS A 64 4.78 -14.93 14.19
CA CYS A 64 5.54 -15.07 15.43
C CYS A 64 6.35 -16.36 15.51
N SER A 65 5.79 -17.49 15.09
CA SER A 65 6.49 -18.78 15.12
C SER A 65 7.72 -18.79 14.22
N ASN A 66 7.64 -18.19 13.03
CA ASN A 66 8.79 -18.04 12.15
C ASN A 66 9.79 -17.04 12.71
N PHE A 67 9.30 -15.96 13.33
CA PHE A 67 10.14 -14.94 13.93
C PHE A 67 11.00 -15.45 15.07
N VAL A 68 10.41 -16.17 16.02
CA VAL A 68 11.11 -16.70 17.19
C VAL A 68 12.17 -17.72 16.80
N LYS A 69 11.94 -18.50 15.72
CA LYS A 69 12.94 -19.40 15.15
C LYS A 69 14.15 -18.65 14.58
N GLN A 70 13.92 -17.54 13.90
CA GLN A 70 14.98 -16.76 13.27
C GLN A 70 15.70 -15.81 14.24
N PHE A 71 14.99 -15.33 15.27
CA PHE A 71 15.49 -14.42 16.30
C PHE A 71 15.16 -15.00 17.69
N PRO A 72 15.94 -15.98 18.17
CA PRO A 72 15.73 -16.56 19.50
C PRO A 72 15.81 -15.49 20.59
N GLY A 73 14.87 -15.51 21.54
CA GLY A 73 14.79 -14.51 22.62
C GLY A 73 14.10 -13.20 22.22
N SER A 74 13.56 -13.10 21.01
CA SER A 74 12.76 -11.96 20.56
C SER A 74 11.54 -11.70 21.45
N ARG A 75 11.31 -10.42 21.77
CA ARG A 75 10.12 -9.95 22.52
C ARG A 75 8.98 -9.60 21.56
N ILE A 76 8.42 -10.62 20.92
CA ILE A 76 7.24 -10.50 20.05
C ILE A 76 5.99 -11.03 20.76
N LYS A 77 4.88 -10.28 20.66
CA LYS A 77 3.57 -10.68 21.22
C LYS A 77 2.49 -10.62 20.16
N ILE A 78 1.45 -11.42 20.37
CA ILE A 78 0.24 -11.39 19.53
C ILE A 78 -0.86 -10.67 20.31
N ALA A 79 -1.41 -9.62 19.72
CA ALA A 79 -2.67 -9.03 20.13
C ALA A 79 -3.82 -9.63 19.30
N LYS A 80 -4.94 -9.93 19.95
CA LYS A 80 -6.13 -10.51 19.30
C LYS A 80 -7.03 -9.44 18.68
N THR A 81 -6.91 -8.20 19.14
CA THR A 81 -7.74 -7.08 18.68
C THR A 81 -6.90 -5.82 18.48
N PRO A 82 -7.38 -4.87 17.66
CA PRO A 82 -6.76 -3.55 17.57
C PRO A 82 -6.72 -2.79 18.91
N GLU A 83 -7.67 -3.04 19.81
CA GLU A 83 -7.67 -2.51 21.18
C GLU A 83 -6.46 -3.02 21.97
N GLU A 84 -6.24 -4.33 22.01
CA GLU A 84 -5.09 -4.93 22.71
C GLU A 84 -3.77 -4.40 22.12
N ALA A 85 -3.70 -4.27 20.79
CA ALA A 85 -2.55 -3.69 20.12
C ALA A 85 -2.32 -2.21 20.50
N THR A 86 -3.37 -1.42 20.64
CA THR A 86 -3.30 0.01 21.01
C THR A 86 -2.91 0.22 22.47
N LEU A 87 -3.40 -0.64 23.38
CA LEU A 87 -3.03 -0.64 24.79
C LEU A 87 -1.54 -0.95 24.99
N ALA A 88 -0.99 -1.87 24.19
CA ALA A 88 0.36 -2.36 24.36
C ALA A 88 1.46 -1.43 23.82
N SER A 89 1.14 -0.53 22.88
CA SER A 89 2.15 0.18 22.09
C SER A 89 1.91 1.67 21.95
N ARG A 90 3.01 2.43 21.97
CA ARG A 90 3.03 3.87 21.65
C ARG A 90 2.95 4.12 20.15
N THR A 91 3.61 3.30 19.33
CA THR A 91 3.52 3.40 17.88
C THR A 91 2.58 2.34 17.36
N ILE A 92 1.63 2.72 16.51
CA ILE A 92 0.64 1.81 15.92
C ILE A 92 0.72 1.95 14.40
N ILE A 93 1.05 0.87 13.72
CA ILE A 93 1.18 0.83 12.27
C ILE A 93 0.06 -0.04 11.72
N THR A 94 -0.70 0.46 10.73
CA THR A 94 -1.74 -0.29 10.02
C THR A 94 -1.35 -0.52 8.56
N MET A 95 -1.50 -1.75 8.07
CA MET A 95 -1.31 -2.10 6.67
C MET A 95 -2.43 -3.03 6.20
N LEU A 96 -3.56 -2.42 5.81
CA LEU A 96 -4.84 -3.09 5.62
C LEU A 96 -5.23 -3.15 4.13
N PRO A 97 -6.30 -3.90 3.76
CA PRO A 97 -6.69 -4.03 2.35
C PRO A 97 -7.24 -2.74 1.72
N SER A 98 -8.13 -2.02 2.41
CA SER A 98 -8.80 -0.82 1.88
C SER A 98 -9.51 0.00 2.98
N SER A 99 -10.21 1.07 2.57
CA SER A 99 -10.91 2.03 3.42
C SER A 99 -11.85 1.40 4.46
N PRO A 100 -12.70 0.39 4.15
CA PRO A 100 -13.60 -0.20 5.15
C PRO A 100 -12.86 -0.85 6.31
N GLN A 101 -11.74 -1.54 6.06
CA GLN A 101 -10.94 -2.13 7.14
C GLN A 101 -10.25 -1.06 7.97
N VAL A 102 -9.74 0.00 7.36
CA VAL A 102 -9.16 1.14 8.10
C VAL A 102 -10.22 1.78 8.98
N GLN A 103 -11.40 2.10 8.45
CA GLN A 103 -12.51 2.65 9.23
C GLN A 103 -12.89 1.75 10.40
N ASN A 104 -13.02 0.43 10.17
CA ASN A 104 -13.36 -0.50 11.25
C ASN A 104 -12.28 -0.55 12.34
N VAL A 105 -11.00 -0.72 11.95
CA VAL A 105 -9.87 -0.84 12.90
C VAL A 105 -9.70 0.42 13.73
N TYR A 106 -9.85 1.60 13.12
CA TYR A 106 -9.74 2.87 13.85
C TYR A 106 -10.99 3.18 14.67
N ASN A 107 -12.19 3.12 14.07
CA ASN A 107 -13.43 3.57 14.73
C ASN A 107 -13.88 2.61 15.84
N ASN A 108 -13.64 1.31 15.69
CA ASN A 108 -14.10 0.28 16.64
C ASN A 108 -12.96 -0.31 17.48
N GLY A 109 -11.74 0.22 17.36
CA GLY A 109 -10.57 -0.28 18.08
C GLY A 109 -9.69 0.86 18.56
N ILE A 110 -8.84 1.39 17.68
CA ILE A 110 -7.79 2.35 18.05
C ILE A 110 -8.36 3.60 18.72
N ILE A 111 -9.34 4.28 18.11
CA ILE A 111 -9.87 5.56 18.62
C ILE A 111 -10.59 5.40 19.97
N PRO A 112 -11.51 4.41 20.16
CA PRO A 112 -12.08 4.14 21.48
C PRO A 112 -11.03 3.84 22.55
N THR A 113 -10.00 3.07 22.23
CA THR A 113 -8.92 2.77 23.16
C THR A 113 -8.09 4.00 23.49
N LEU A 114 -7.77 4.85 22.51
CA LEU A 114 -7.09 6.12 22.77
C LEU A 114 -7.87 6.99 23.75
N ARG A 115 -9.21 7.05 23.65
CA ARG A 115 -10.04 7.82 24.59
C ARG A 115 -9.98 7.30 26.03
N SER A 116 -9.69 6.02 26.25
CA SER A 116 -9.60 5.43 27.59
C SER A 116 -8.20 5.49 28.20
N LEU A 117 -7.18 5.81 27.41
CA LEU A 117 -5.80 5.93 27.89
C LEU A 117 -5.57 7.23 28.69
N PRO A 118 -4.60 7.22 29.63
CA PRO A 118 -4.11 8.43 30.28
C PRO A 118 -3.62 9.47 29.26
N ALA A 119 -3.84 10.75 29.54
CA ALA A 119 -3.57 11.85 28.60
C ALA A 119 -2.13 11.88 28.06
N ASP A 120 -1.14 11.57 28.92
CA ASP A 120 0.27 11.48 28.54
C ASP A 120 0.54 10.32 27.55
N GLN A 121 -0.18 9.22 27.70
CA GLN A 121 -0.10 8.08 26.78
C GLN A 121 -0.77 8.37 25.44
N VAL A 122 -1.88 9.12 25.44
CA VAL A 122 -2.54 9.58 24.21
C VAL A 122 -1.62 10.53 23.45
N GLN A 123 -1.13 11.60 24.10
CA GLN A 123 -0.27 12.62 23.49
C GLN A 123 1.05 12.05 22.93
N SER A 124 1.56 10.98 23.52
CA SER A 124 2.77 10.31 23.03
C SER A 124 2.51 9.31 21.91
N THR A 125 1.25 8.94 21.63
CA THR A 125 0.92 7.92 20.63
C THR A 125 1.07 8.44 19.21
N LEU A 126 1.69 7.62 18.35
CA LEU A 126 1.83 7.85 16.93
C LEU A 126 1.12 6.75 16.14
N CYS A 127 0.16 7.13 15.31
CA CYS A 127 -0.49 6.24 14.34
C CYS A 127 0.12 6.43 12.95
N ILE A 128 0.45 5.33 12.27
CA ILE A 128 0.98 5.33 10.91
C ILE A 128 0.10 4.39 10.07
N ASP A 129 -0.74 4.93 9.20
CA ASP A 129 -1.51 4.11 8.26
C ASP A 129 -0.81 4.02 6.91
N SER A 130 -0.30 2.84 6.57
CA SER A 130 0.38 2.58 5.30
C SER A 130 -0.54 2.02 4.22
N THR A 131 -1.84 1.96 4.50
CA THR A 131 -2.88 1.46 3.60
C THR A 131 -3.05 2.38 2.39
N THR A 132 -3.39 1.83 1.22
CA THR A 132 -3.88 2.64 0.09
C THR A 132 -5.40 2.68 0.15
N LEU A 133 -5.94 3.81 0.62
CA LEU A 133 -7.36 4.07 0.89
C LEU A 133 -7.85 5.40 0.28
N ASP A 134 -9.14 5.70 0.43
CA ASP A 134 -9.73 6.97 0.03
C ASP A 134 -9.16 8.15 0.83
N VAL A 135 -8.89 9.27 0.15
CA VAL A 135 -8.29 10.48 0.73
C VAL A 135 -9.14 11.04 1.88
N ASP A 136 -10.46 11.09 1.70
CA ASP A 136 -11.35 11.66 2.71
C ASP A 136 -11.51 10.75 3.93
N VAL A 137 -11.40 9.43 3.75
CA VAL A 137 -11.36 8.49 4.88
C VAL A 137 -10.07 8.70 5.68
N ALA A 138 -8.92 8.83 5.03
CA ALA A 138 -7.66 9.09 5.71
C ALA A 138 -7.69 10.42 6.50
N ARG A 139 -8.21 11.49 5.88
CA ARG A 139 -8.40 12.79 6.55
C ARG A 139 -9.33 12.67 7.76
N SER A 140 -10.49 12.03 7.60
CA SER A 140 -11.44 11.87 8.70
C SER A 140 -10.85 11.07 9.87
N VAL A 141 -10.12 9.99 9.59
CA VAL A 141 -9.47 9.21 10.65
C VAL A 141 -8.38 10.03 11.33
N SER A 142 -7.55 10.74 10.56
CA SER A 142 -6.50 11.61 11.08
C SER A 142 -7.03 12.73 11.96
N GLU A 143 -8.12 13.40 11.54
CA GLU A 143 -8.83 14.40 12.34
C GLU A 143 -9.32 13.82 13.67
N ASN A 144 -9.93 12.63 13.66
CA ASN A 144 -10.42 11.99 14.87
C ASN A 144 -9.29 11.55 15.83
N VAL A 145 -8.17 11.07 15.31
CA VAL A 145 -6.99 10.69 16.11
C VAL A 145 -6.33 11.94 16.70
N THR A 146 -6.14 12.99 15.90
CA THR A 146 -5.50 14.23 16.33
C THR A 146 -6.35 15.06 17.28
N ALA A 147 -7.69 14.99 17.18
CA ALA A 147 -8.61 15.60 18.14
C ALA A 147 -8.45 15.05 19.56
N LEU A 148 -7.91 13.84 19.72
CA LEU A 148 -7.58 13.26 21.03
C LEU A 148 -6.19 13.69 21.55
N GLY A 149 -5.36 14.31 20.71
CA GLY A 149 -4.00 14.73 21.03
C GLY A 149 -2.89 13.80 20.52
N SER A 150 -3.23 12.64 19.96
CA SER A 150 -2.27 11.73 19.31
C SER A 150 -1.76 12.31 17.98
N GLN A 151 -0.63 11.82 17.49
CA GLN A 151 -0.13 12.12 16.15
C GLN A 151 -0.55 11.05 15.15
N MET A 152 -0.79 11.44 13.90
CA MET A 152 -1.07 10.50 12.82
C MET A 152 -0.43 10.93 11.50
N VAL A 153 0.03 9.95 10.73
CA VAL A 153 0.35 10.09 9.31
C VAL A 153 -0.35 9.02 8.48
N ASP A 154 -0.79 9.40 7.28
CA ASP A 154 -1.05 8.47 6.19
C ASP A 154 0.24 8.31 5.38
N ALA A 155 0.70 7.08 5.16
CA ALA A 155 1.98 6.77 4.53
C ALA A 155 1.84 5.62 3.52
N PRO A 156 0.98 5.72 2.50
CA PRO A 156 0.88 4.71 1.46
C PRO A 156 2.22 4.43 0.76
N VAL A 157 2.34 3.21 0.25
CA VAL A 157 3.60 2.68 -0.29
C VAL A 157 3.59 2.45 -1.80
N SER A 158 4.79 2.53 -2.39
CA SER A 158 5.12 2.07 -3.75
C SER A 158 6.32 1.13 -3.70
N GLY A 159 6.35 0.11 -4.58
CA GLY A 159 7.44 -0.88 -4.67
C GLY A 159 7.00 -2.34 -4.56
N GLY A 160 5.73 -2.61 -4.22
CA GLY A 160 5.17 -3.96 -4.16
C GLY A 160 5.85 -4.87 -3.12
N VAL A 161 5.54 -6.17 -3.18
CA VAL A 161 6.06 -7.16 -2.21
C VAL A 161 7.58 -7.30 -2.32
N THR A 162 8.14 -7.22 -3.53
CA THR A 162 9.60 -7.25 -3.74
C THR A 162 10.29 -6.10 -3.03
N GLY A 163 9.76 -4.87 -3.16
CA GLY A 163 10.29 -3.71 -2.45
C GLY A 163 10.08 -3.79 -0.94
N ALA A 164 8.95 -4.34 -0.50
CA ALA A 164 8.68 -4.56 0.92
C ALA A 164 9.70 -5.52 1.54
N LYS A 165 9.96 -6.66 0.89
CA LYS A 165 10.95 -7.65 1.32
C LYS A 165 12.36 -7.07 1.37
N ALA A 166 12.73 -6.28 0.37
CA ALA A 166 14.04 -5.65 0.27
C ALA A 166 14.20 -4.38 1.15
N ALA A 167 13.14 -3.96 1.86
CA ALA A 167 13.09 -2.69 2.59
C ALA A 167 13.43 -1.46 1.72
N THR A 168 12.99 -1.47 0.45
CA THR A 168 13.24 -0.41 -0.54
C THR A 168 11.99 0.35 -0.96
N LEU A 169 10.90 0.21 -0.19
CA LEU A 169 9.66 0.92 -0.45
C LEU A 169 9.86 2.44 -0.51
N ALA A 170 9.02 3.09 -1.31
CA ALA A 170 8.81 4.52 -1.24
C ALA A 170 7.54 4.78 -0.43
N PHE A 171 7.65 5.59 0.63
CA PHE A 171 6.54 6.07 1.44
C PHE A 171 6.19 7.50 1.03
N LEU A 172 4.91 7.73 0.71
CA LEU A 172 4.35 9.03 0.37
C LEU A 172 3.54 9.49 1.57
N VAL A 173 4.05 10.42 2.37
CA VAL A 173 3.56 10.68 3.72
C VAL A 173 2.74 11.96 3.78
N GLY A 174 1.47 11.85 4.16
CA GLY A 174 0.60 12.96 4.55
C GLY A 174 0.53 13.09 6.08
N GLY A 175 0.60 14.31 6.59
CA GLY A 175 0.51 14.60 8.01
C GLY A 175 1.17 15.94 8.38
N THR A 176 1.10 16.32 9.65
CA THR A 176 1.85 17.49 10.14
C THR A 176 3.36 17.22 10.05
N THR A 177 4.17 18.27 9.98
CA THR A 177 5.64 18.12 10.03
C THR A 177 6.08 17.38 11.29
N THR A 178 5.47 17.69 12.44
CA THR A 178 5.74 17.00 13.70
C THR A 178 5.45 15.50 13.64
N ALA A 179 4.32 15.09 13.05
CA ALA A 179 3.99 13.68 12.90
C ALA A 179 4.91 12.99 11.89
N PHE A 180 5.27 13.67 10.80
CA PHE A 180 6.23 13.20 9.80
C PHE A 180 7.60 12.94 10.42
N ASP A 181 8.14 13.89 11.18
CA ASP A 181 9.47 13.78 11.80
C ASP A 181 9.54 12.59 12.77
N GLN A 182 8.44 12.28 13.47
CA GLN A 182 8.34 11.10 14.33
C GLN A 182 8.23 9.80 13.53
N ALA A 183 7.48 9.81 12.43
CA ALA A 183 7.24 8.62 11.60
C ALA A 183 8.46 8.26 10.72
N GLN A 184 9.20 9.25 10.23
CA GLN A 184 10.29 9.07 9.27
C GLN A 184 11.33 8.01 9.69
N PRO A 185 11.90 8.00 10.91
CA PRO A 185 12.87 6.98 11.31
C PRO A 185 12.28 5.56 11.37
N ILE A 186 10.98 5.44 11.64
CA ILE A 186 10.25 4.16 11.66
C ILE A 186 10.07 3.67 10.23
N LEU A 187 9.56 4.54 9.35
CA LEU A 187 9.35 4.25 7.94
C LEU A 187 10.66 3.90 7.20
N ALA A 188 11.78 4.55 7.55
CA ALA A 188 13.10 4.28 7.00
C ALA A 188 13.62 2.86 7.29
N SER A 189 13.01 2.13 8.23
CA SER A 189 13.33 0.72 8.45
C SER A 189 12.69 -0.20 7.40
N MET A 190 11.63 0.26 6.75
CA MET A 190 10.84 -0.50 5.77
C MET A 190 10.99 0.03 4.33
N GLY A 191 11.61 1.19 4.15
CA GLY A 191 11.75 1.84 2.86
C GLY A 191 12.99 2.71 2.72
N GLN A 192 13.28 3.10 1.48
CA GLN A 192 14.46 3.92 1.13
C GLN A 192 14.12 5.36 0.77
N ARG A 193 12.88 5.64 0.36
CA ARG A 193 12.45 7.00 -0.01
C ARG A 193 11.24 7.38 0.83
N ILE A 194 11.42 8.33 1.73
CA ILE A 194 10.37 8.81 2.63
C ILE A 194 10.10 10.27 2.27
N ILE A 195 8.94 10.54 1.68
CA ILE A 195 8.62 11.85 1.10
C ILE A 195 7.47 12.46 1.88
N HIS A 196 7.67 13.65 2.47
CA HIS A 196 6.57 14.41 3.06
C HIS A 196 5.80 15.11 1.94
N CYS A 197 4.59 14.64 1.67
CA CYS A 197 3.75 15.11 0.58
C CYS A 197 2.87 16.31 0.97
N GLY A 198 2.76 16.61 2.26
CA GLY A 198 1.95 17.71 2.78
C GLY A 198 1.01 17.25 3.92
N PRO A 199 -0.16 17.89 4.10
CA PRO A 199 -1.08 17.55 5.18
C PRO A 199 -1.70 16.15 4.97
N SER A 200 -2.51 15.69 5.93
CA SER A 200 -3.12 14.37 5.83
C SER A 200 -3.94 14.20 4.54
N GLY A 201 -3.80 13.03 3.93
CA GLY A 201 -4.36 12.67 2.63
C GLY A 201 -3.47 13.05 1.44
N ALA A 202 -2.44 13.89 1.61
CA ALA A 202 -1.58 14.33 0.50
C ALA A 202 -0.74 13.18 -0.08
N GLY A 203 -0.27 12.25 0.76
CA GLY A 203 0.47 11.07 0.31
C GLY A 203 -0.39 10.15 -0.56
N LEU A 204 -1.65 9.96 -0.16
CA LEU A 204 -2.64 9.20 -0.92
C LEU A 204 -3.00 9.90 -2.24
N ALA A 205 -3.24 11.21 -2.21
CA ALA A 205 -3.52 11.97 -3.43
C ALA A 205 -2.36 11.86 -4.43
N ALA A 206 -1.12 12.01 -3.99
CA ALA A 206 0.06 11.83 -4.84
C ALA A 206 0.14 10.42 -5.43
N LYS A 207 -0.12 9.39 -4.62
CA LYS A 207 -0.17 7.99 -5.08
C LYS A 207 -1.26 7.76 -6.12
N ILE A 208 -2.47 8.27 -5.88
CA ILE A 208 -3.62 8.14 -6.76
C ILE A 208 -3.31 8.79 -8.11
N CYS A 209 -2.76 10.01 -8.12
CA CYS A 209 -2.34 10.67 -9.36
C CYS A 209 -1.26 9.86 -10.12
N ASN A 210 -0.27 9.32 -9.42
CA ASN A 210 0.74 8.46 -10.03
C ASN A 210 0.13 7.21 -10.68
N ASN A 211 -0.79 6.53 -9.98
CA ASN A 211 -1.38 5.30 -10.47
C ASN A 211 -2.44 5.54 -11.56
N LEU A 212 -3.11 6.70 -11.56
CA LEU A 212 -3.93 7.18 -12.67
C LEU A 212 -3.09 7.30 -13.96
N ILE A 213 -1.91 7.94 -13.87
CA ILE A 213 -0.98 8.04 -15.00
C ILE A 213 -0.56 6.64 -15.46
N LEU A 214 -0.13 5.79 -14.52
CA LEU A 214 0.35 4.44 -14.80
C LEU A 214 -0.69 3.55 -15.49
N GLY A 215 -1.92 3.52 -14.98
CA GLY A 215 -3.01 2.71 -15.54
C GLY A 215 -3.37 3.13 -16.96
N VAL A 216 -3.47 4.44 -17.21
CA VAL A 216 -3.73 4.97 -18.57
C VAL A 216 -2.56 4.68 -19.51
N GLN A 217 -1.33 4.94 -19.08
CA GLN A 217 -0.14 4.71 -19.90
C GLN A 217 0.00 3.25 -20.32
N GLN A 218 -0.26 2.30 -19.42
CA GLN A 218 -0.12 0.88 -19.75
C GLN A 218 -1.09 0.42 -20.83
N ILE A 219 -2.33 0.93 -20.82
CA ILE A 219 -3.32 0.67 -21.87
C ILE A 219 -2.81 1.24 -23.20
N VAL A 220 -2.43 2.52 -23.24
CA VAL A 220 -1.97 3.19 -24.46
C VAL A 220 -0.71 2.52 -25.03
N VAL A 221 0.22 2.11 -24.17
CA VAL A 221 1.39 1.33 -24.59
C VAL A 221 0.98 -0.02 -25.15
N GLY A 222 0.04 -0.73 -24.52
CA GLY A 222 -0.50 -1.99 -25.04
C GLY A 222 -1.11 -1.83 -26.43
N GLU A 223 -1.92 -0.80 -26.64
CA GLU A 223 -2.53 -0.46 -27.94
C GLU A 223 -1.47 -0.14 -29.00
N ALA A 224 -0.50 0.72 -28.67
CA ALA A 224 0.55 1.14 -29.60
C ALA A 224 1.46 -0.04 -30.01
N MET A 225 1.85 -0.90 -29.05
CA MET A 225 2.66 -2.08 -29.33
C MET A 225 1.89 -3.11 -30.15
N LEU A 226 0.60 -3.32 -29.86
CA LEU A 226 -0.26 -4.20 -30.66
C LEU A 226 -0.43 -3.70 -32.10
N LEU A 227 -0.65 -2.38 -32.28
CA LEU A 227 -0.74 -1.78 -33.61
C LEU A 227 0.57 -1.92 -34.38
N GLY A 228 1.70 -1.58 -33.75
CA GLY A 228 3.00 -1.63 -34.43
C GLY A 228 3.38 -3.04 -34.87
N THR A 229 3.13 -4.04 -34.03
CA THR A 229 3.34 -5.45 -34.42
C THR A 229 2.39 -5.91 -35.52
N LYS A 230 1.13 -5.45 -35.52
CA LYS A 230 0.19 -5.70 -36.62
C LYS A 230 0.66 -5.08 -37.94
N LEU A 231 1.37 -3.96 -37.89
CA LEU A 231 2.02 -3.31 -39.03
C LEU A 231 3.35 -3.96 -39.44
N GLY A 232 3.76 -5.06 -38.78
CA GLY A 232 4.95 -5.84 -39.13
C GLY A 232 6.24 -5.38 -38.47
N LEU A 233 6.17 -4.51 -37.46
CA LEU A 233 7.36 -4.09 -36.70
C LEU A 233 7.74 -5.16 -35.68
N ASP A 234 9.05 -5.38 -35.53
CA ASP A 234 9.60 -6.16 -34.45
C ASP A 234 9.33 -5.46 -33.09
N PRO A 235 8.85 -6.18 -32.06
CA PRO A 235 8.54 -5.60 -30.76
C PRO A 235 9.73 -4.91 -30.08
N ALA A 236 10.94 -5.48 -30.17
CA ALA A 236 12.13 -4.92 -29.55
C ALA A 236 12.59 -3.64 -30.25
N ILE A 237 12.54 -3.64 -31.60
CA ILE A 237 12.82 -2.44 -32.39
C ILE A 237 11.82 -1.32 -32.05
N LEU A 238 10.52 -1.61 -32.04
CA LEU A 238 9.50 -0.61 -31.73
C LEU A 238 9.65 -0.06 -30.30
N SER A 239 9.89 -0.94 -29.32
CA SER A 239 10.17 -0.57 -27.93
C SER A 239 11.39 0.35 -27.82
N SER A 240 12.48 0.04 -28.53
CA SER A 240 13.69 0.86 -28.61
C SER A 240 13.43 2.25 -29.22
N VAL A 241 12.67 2.30 -30.31
CA VAL A 241 12.28 3.57 -30.96
C VAL A 241 11.45 4.43 -29.99
N ILE A 242 10.41 3.88 -29.35
CA ILE A 242 9.54 4.64 -28.46
C ILE A 242 10.28 5.10 -27.21
N SER A 243 11.09 4.22 -26.59
CA SER A 243 11.83 4.54 -25.36
C SER A 243 12.95 5.57 -25.55
N SER A 244 13.49 5.69 -26.77
CA SER A 244 14.45 6.74 -27.15
C SER A 244 13.80 8.01 -27.72
N SER A 245 12.47 8.02 -27.84
CA SER A 245 11.69 9.14 -28.39
C SER A 245 10.79 9.78 -27.33
N THR A 246 9.95 10.74 -27.74
CA THR A 246 9.03 11.47 -26.86
C THR A 246 7.86 10.62 -26.32
N GLY A 247 7.63 9.43 -26.88
CA GLY A 247 6.65 8.46 -26.37
C GLY A 247 7.13 7.70 -25.12
N ASN A 248 8.36 7.93 -24.65
CA ASN A 248 8.92 7.21 -23.53
C ASN A 248 8.12 7.41 -22.23
N CYS A 249 7.95 6.31 -21.49
CA CYS A 249 7.34 6.26 -20.18
C CYS A 249 7.84 5.02 -19.41
N TRP A 250 7.44 4.87 -18.15
CA TRP A 250 7.83 3.71 -17.37
C TRP A 250 7.31 2.40 -17.97
N SER A 251 6.07 2.38 -18.46
CA SER A 251 5.45 1.21 -19.08
C SER A 251 6.22 0.71 -20.30
N ILE A 252 6.69 1.58 -21.21
CA ILE A 252 7.48 1.12 -22.37
C ILE A 252 8.90 0.68 -21.98
N SER A 253 9.55 1.39 -21.05
CA SER A 253 10.97 1.20 -20.73
C SER A 253 11.23 0.11 -19.68
N VAL A 254 10.25 -0.21 -18.85
CA VAL A 254 10.43 -1.09 -17.68
C VAL A 254 9.44 -2.25 -17.66
N ASN A 255 8.16 -1.98 -17.94
CA ASN A 255 7.06 -2.96 -17.85
C ASN A 255 6.34 -3.13 -19.18
N ASN A 256 7.12 -3.30 -20.24
CA ASN A 256 6.58 -3.39 -21.60
C ASN A 256 5.63 -4.61 -21.66
N PRO A 257 4.40 -4.45 -22.17
CA PRO A 257 3.41 -5.51 -22.06
C PRO A 257 3.57 -6.63 -23.11
N ILE A 258 4.48 -6.51 -24.07
CA ILE A 258 4.67 -7.53 -25.10
C ILE A 258 5.94 -8.36 -24.86
N PRO A 259 5.87 -9.71 -24.96
CA PRO A 259 7.07 -10.55 -24.88
C PRO A 259 8.15 -10.14 -25.87
N HIS A 260 9.40 -10.27 -25.45
CA HIS A 260 10.63 -9.98 -26.18
C HIS A 260 10.87 -8.52 -26.55
N ALA A 261 10.00 -7.57 -26.15
CA ALA A 261 10.24 -6.14 -26.40
C ALA A 261 11.35 -5.52 -25.56
N LEU A 262 11.79 -6.17 -24.48
CA LEU A 262 12.88 -5.72 -23.63
C LEU A 262 13.90 -6.86 -23.45
N PRO A 263 14.80 -7.09 -24.43
CA PRO A 263 15.68 -8.27 -24.46
C PRO A 263 16.57 -8.44 -23.23
N GLU A 264 16.92 -7.34 -22.54
CA GLU A 264 17.79 -7.32 -21.36
C GLU A 264 17.00 -7.32 -20.03
N LYS A 265 15.66 -7.40 -20.08
CA LYS A 265 14.78 -7.34 -18.91
C LYS A 265 13.80 -8.51 -18.91
N SER A 266 13.24 -8.80 -17.75
CA SER A 266 12.19 -9.81 -17.60
C SER A 266 10.94 -9.19 -16.95
N PRO A 267 10.21 -8.31 -17.67
CA PRO A 267 8.90 -7.84 -17.23
C PRO A 267 7.91 -9.02 -17.10
N PRO A 268 6.76 -8.84 -16.42
CA PRO A 268 5.78 -9.89 -16.21
C PRO A 268 5.33 -10.61 -17.50
N CYS A 269 5.26 -9.93 -18.65
CA CYS A 269 4.86 -10.56 -19.91
C CYS A 269 5.76 -11.74 -20.35
N GLU A 270 7.02 -11.81 -19.89
CA GLU A 270 7.94 -12.93 -20.16
C GLU A 270 7.60 -14.21 -19.36
N ARG A 271 6.69 -14.11 -18.40
CA ARG A 271 6.29 -15.20 -17.49
C ARG A 271 4.78 -15.27 -17.35
N ASP A 272 4.08 -15.17 -18.48
CA ASP A 272 2.61 -15.18 -18.55
C ASP A 272 1.94 -14.17 -17.60
N TYR A 273 2.55 -12.99 -17.47
CA TYR A 273 2.06 -11.89 -16.63
C TYR A 273 1.96 -12.27 -15.14
N GLU A 274 2.69 -13.30 -14.69
CA GLU A 274 2.74 -13.69 -13.30
C GLU A 274 3.60 -12.73 -12.46
N GLY A 275 3.14 -12.49 -11.23
CA GLY A 275 3.74 -11.52 -10.32
C GLY A 275 3.36 -10.08 -10.68
N GLY A 276 4.27 -9.14 -10.39
CA GLY A 276 4.05 -7.72 -10.69
C GLY A 276 2.94 -7.07 -9.84
N PHE A 277 2.23 -6.10 -10.44
CA PHE A 277 1.11 -5.38 -9.83
C PHE A 277 -0.21 -5.88 -10.41
N ALA A 278 -0.96 -6.64 -9.60
CA ALA A 278 -2.15 -7.33 -10.05
C ALA A 278 -3.21 -6.37 -10.65
N THR A 279 -3.85 -6.77 -11.73
CA THR A 279 -4.91 -6.01 -12.40
C THR A 279 -6.01 -5.58 -11.45
N ALA A 280 -6.48 -6.47 -10.56
CA ALA A 280 -7.51 -6.13 -9.58
C ALA A 280 -7.11 -4.98 -8.66
N LEU A 281 -5.81 -4.85 -8.35
CA LEU A 281 -5.29 -3.74 -7.56
C LEU A 281 -5.19 -2.46 -8.38
N MET A 282 -4.81 -2.56 -9.66
CA MET A 282 -4.87 -1.41 -10.57
C MET A 282 -6.30 -0.90 -10.72
N LEU A 283 -7.28 -1.78 -10.96
CA LEU A 283 -8.69 -1.40 -11.04
C LEU A 283 -9.17 -0.71 -9.75
N LYS A 284 -8.77 -1.21 -8.58
CA LYS A 284 -9.06 -0.57 -7.29
C LYS A 284 -8.49 0.85 -7.24
N ASP A 285 -7.22 1.04 -7.60
CA ASP A 285 -6.57 2.35 -7.58
C ASP A 285 -7.17 3.34 -8.61
N MET A 286 -7.59 2.83 -9.78
CA MET A 286 -8.34 3.61 -10.77
C MET A 286 -9.73 4.01 -10.24
N GLY A 287 -10.36 3.16 -9.42
CA GLY A 287 -11.58 3.48 -8.69
C GLY A 287 -11.38 4.62 -7.68
N LEU A 288 -10.29 4.60 -6.92
CA LEU A 288 -9.93 5.70 -6.02
C LEU A 288 -9.74 7.03 -6.77
N ALA A 289 -9.04 7.00 -7.91
CA ALA A 289 -8.86 8.17 -8.77
C ALA A 289 -10.20 8.73 -9.27
N SER A 290 -11.11 7.85 -9.69
CA SER A 290 -12.42 8.23 -10.22
C SER A 290 -13.35 8.79 -9.15
N ASN A 291 -13.29 8.23 -7.93
CA ASN A 291 -14.01 8.76 -6.77
C ASN A 291 -13.53 10.18 -6.43
N VAL A 292 -12.22 10.38 -6.31
CA VAL A 292 -11.62 11.70 -6.02
C VAL A 292 -11.96 12.71 -7.11
N ALA A 293 -11.89 12.31 -8.38
CA ALA A 293 -12.26 13.16 -9.51
C ALA A 293 -13.74 13.59 -9.46
N THR A 294 -14.64 12.66 -9.15
CA THR A 294 -16.07 12.95 -9.02
C THR A 294 -16.35 13.92 -7.87
N LEU A 295 -15.75 13.70 -6.70
CA LEU A 295 -15.93 14.55 -5.52
C LEU A 295 -15.34 15.95 -5.71
N SER A 296 -14.24 16.08 -6.47
CA SER A 296 -13.57 17.35 -6.73
C SER A 296 -14.06 18.09 -7.98
N GLY A 297 -14.91 17.46 -8.80
CA GLY A 297 -15.30 17.98 -10.12
C GLY A 297 -14.14 18.02 -11.13
N CYS A 298 -13.06 17.26 -10.90
CA CYS A 298 -11.89 17.24 -11.76
C CYS A 298 -12.14 16.34 -13.00
N PRO A 299 -11.97 16.84 -14.24
CA PRO A 299 -12.17 16.04 -15.43
C PRO A 299 -11.01 15.06 -15.65
N VAL A 300 -11.30 13.75 -15.58
CA VAL A 300 -10.32 12.67 -15.86
C VAL A 300 -10.83 11.66 -16.91
N PRO A 301 -11.21 12.11 -18.12
CA PRO A 301 -11.90 11.26 -19.10
C PRO A 301 -11.13 9.98 -19.44
N LEU A 302 -9.81 10.06 -19.63
CA LEU A 302 -8.97 8.88 -19.90
C LEU A 302 -8.87 7.95 -18.69
N GLY A 303 -8.87 8.50 -17.47
CA GLY A 303 -8.90 7.72 -16.23
C GLY A 303 -10.18 6.91 -16.09
N LEU A 304 -11.33 7.51 -16.35
CA LEU A 304 -12.63 6.84 -16.33
C LEU A 304 -12.70 5.74 -17.39
N THR A 305 -12.18 6.00 -18.58
CA THR A 305 -12.07 4.99 -19.65
C THR A 305 -11.17 3.83 -19.21
N ALA A 306 -10.00 4.13 -18.65
CA ALA A 306 -9.08 3.10 -18.16
C ALA A 306 -9.70 2.25 -17.03
N GLN A 307 -10.39 2.86 -16.07
CA GLN A 307 -11.11 2.12 -15.02
C GLN A 307 -12.12 1.14 -15.63
N ARG A 308 -12.93 1.61 -16.57
CA ARG A 308 -13.94 0.78 -17.25
C ARG A 308 -13.29 -0.36 -18.03
N LEU A 309 -12.21 -0.10 -18.76
CA LEU A 309 -11.52 -1.14 -19.53
C LEU A 309 -10.94 -2.23 -18.62
N TYR A 310 -10.30 -1.85 -17.51
CA TYR A 310 -9.83 -2.83 -16.52
C TYR A 310 -10.98 -3.61 -15.88
N GLY A 311 -12.11 -2.96 -15.62
CA GLY A 311 -13.33 -3.61 -15.13
C GLY A 311 -13.87 -4.64 -16.12
N GLN A 312 -14.10 -4.21 -17.36
CA GLN A 312 -14.58 -5.07 -18.45
C GLN A 312 -13.64 -6.25 -18.68
N MET A 313 -12.32 -6.02 -18.68
CA MET A 313 -11.33 -7.08 -18.81
C MET A 313 -11.47 -8.14 -17.73
N ILE A 314 -11.62 -7.76 -16.46
CA ILE A 314 -11.79 -8.70 -15.35
C ILE A 314 -13.14 -9.43 -15.42
N GLU A 315 -14.21 -8.75 -15.85
CA GLU A 315 -15.52 -9.37 -16.02
C GLU A 315 -15.53 -10.42 -17.12
N GLU A 316 -14.90 -10.12 -18.26
CA GLU A 316 -14.82 -11.03 -19.41
C GLU A 316 -13.77 -12.13 -19.23
N GLN A 317 -12.70 -11.85 -18.49
CA GLN A 317 -11.55 -12.77 -18.27
C GLN A 317 -11.11 -12.74 -16.79
N PRO A 318 -11.86 -13.40 -15.89
CA PRO A 318 -11.62 -13.35 -14.44
C PRO A 318 -10.22 -13.79 -14.00
N GLU A 319 -9.55 -14.65 -14.77
CA GLU A 319 -8.18 -15.09 -14.54
C GLU A 319 -7.15 -13.94 -14.62
N LEU A 320 -7.41 -12.92 -15.44
CA LEU A 320 -6.52 -11.76 -15.58
C LEU A 320 -6.53 -10.85 -14.35
N ALA A 321 -7.51 -11.00 -13.44
CA ALA A 321 -7.58 -10.21 -12.21
C ALA A 321 -6.34 -10.37 -11.33
N ARG A 322 -5.71 -11.56 -11.34
CA ARG A 322 -4.53 -11.89 -10.53
C ARG A 322 -3.20 -11.66 -11.24
N LYS A 323 -3.22 -11.56 -12.58
CA LYS A 323 -2.04 -11.27 -13.40
C LYS A 323 -1.65 -9.80 -13.30
N ASP A 324 -0.42 -9.48 -13.67
CA ASP A 324 0.07 -8.11 -13.75
C ASP A 324 -0.81 -7.26 -14.66
N PHE A 325 -1.08 -6.01 -14.29
CA PHE A 325 -1.94 -5.08 -15.02
C PHE A 325 -1.51 -4.81 -16.48
N SER A 326 -0.27 -5.15 -16.86
CA SER A 326 0.17 -5.19 -18.26
C SER A 326 -0.55 -6.26 -19.10
N SER A 327 -1.24 -7.22 -18.46
CA SER A 327 -2.08 -8.23 -19.13
C SER A 327 -3.26 -7.62 -19.90
N VAL A 328 -3.51 -6.32 -19.76
CA VAL A 328 -4.42 -5.59 -20.67
C VAL A 328 -4.03 -5.77 -22.13
N TYR A 329 -2.74 -5.98 -22.44
CA TYR A 329 -2.32 -6.36 -23.78
C TYR A 329 -2.85 -7.72 -24.22
N GLN A 330 -2.90 -8.75 -23.35
CA GLN A 330 -3.48 -10.05 -23.71
C GLN A 330 -4.96 -9.89 -24.08
N TYR A 331 -5.69 -9.12 -23.27
CA TYR A 331 -7.09 -8.81 -23.52
C TYR A 331 -7.31 -8.10 -24.88
N LEU A 332 -6.53 -7.05 -25.15
CA LEU A 332 -6.57 -6.33 -26.43
C LEU A 332 -6.20 -7.23 -27.62
N LYS A 333 -5.15 -8.05 -27.48
CA LYS A 333 -4.67 -8.97 -28.52
C LYS A 333 -5.74 -10.01 -28.86
N GLN A 334 -6.35 -10.62 -27.85
CA GLN A 334 -7.41 -11.60 -28.05
C GLN A 334 -8.62 -10.98 -28.76
N ALA A 335 -9.07 -9.78 -28.33
CA ALA A 335 -10.16 -9.09 -29.01
C ALA A 335 -9.85 -8.81 -30.49
N MET A 336 -8.61 -8.43 -30.81
CA MET A 336 -8.16 -8.25 -32.20
C MET A 336 -8.22 -9.56 -32.99
N GLU A 337 -7.73 -10.67 -32.43
CA GLU A 337 -7.73 -11.99 -33.06
C GLU A 337 -9.15 -12.52 -33.32
N GLU A 338 -10.08 -12.21 -32.44
CA GLU A 338 -11.51 -12.56 -32.55
C GLU A 338 -12.31 -11.58 -33.44
N GLY A 339 -11.69 -10.48 -33.89
CA GLY A 339 -12.41 -9.41 -34.60
C GLY A 339 -13.44 -8.68 -33.72
N LYS A 340 -13.34 -8.81 -32.40
CA LYS A 340 -14.22 -8.19 -31.42
C LYS A 340 -13.87 -6.71 -31.26
N ARG A 341 -14.88 -5.84 -31.36
CA ARG A 341 -14.72 -4.42 -30.99
C ARG A 341 -14.85 -4.25 -29.48
N ILE A 342 -13.85 -3.64 -28.85
CA ILE A 342 -13.92 -3.21 -27.45
C ILE A 342 -14.59 -1.83 -27.43
N LYS A 343 -15.72 -1.72 -26.72
CA LYS A 343 -16.44 -0.46 -26.53
C LYS A 343 -16.23 0.02 -25.09
N VAL A 344 -15.59 1.17 -24.91
CA VAL A 344 -15.35 1.75 -23.58
C VAL A 344 -16.11 3.07 -23.46
N GLY A 345 -17.39 3.02 -23.08
CA GLY A 345 -18.23 4.21 -22.95
C GLY A 345 -19.73 3.93 -23.01
N VAL A 346 -20.53 4.88 -22.52
CA VAL A 346 -21.99 4.89 -22.69
C VAL A 346 -22.24 5.34 -24.12
N GLU A 347 -22.90 4.52 -24.94
CA GLU A 347 -23.63 5.05 -26.09
C GLU A 347 -24.60 6.08 -25.52
N SER A 348 -24.33 7.38 -25.74
CA SER A 348 -25.41 8.34 -25.58
C SER A 348 -26.51 7.87 -26.55
N PRO A 349 -27.75 7.65 -26.07
CA PRO A 349 -28.83 7.19 -26.93
C PRO A 349 -29.07 8.13 -28.11
#